data_AF-A0A2V7ZQ97-F1
#
_entry.id   AF-A0A2V7ZQ97-F1
#
_cell.length_a   1.000
_cell.length_b   1.000
_cell.length_c   1.000
_cell.angle_alpha   90.00
_cell.angle_beta   90.00
_cell.angle_gamma   90.00
#
_symmetry.space_group_name_H-M   'P 1'
#
loop_
_entity.id
_entity.type
_entity.pdbx_description
1 polymer ?
#
loop_
_entity_poly.entity_id
_entity_poly.type
_entity_poly.pdbx_seq_one_letter_code
_entity_poly.pdbx_strand_id
1 'polypeptide(L)'
;MLAAFREVEDQLSTLHVLDEEAAIQANAVAASERSLTLANNRYRGGVTSYFEVITAQQAALANERAAVNILIRRMNATLLLLKGLGGGWNVSMLPAISTR
;
A
#
# COMPACT_ATOMS: atom_id res chain seq x y z
N MET A 1 21.96 13.83 18.27
CA MET A 1 22.33 12.49 17.75
C MET A 1 21.40 11.38 18.23
N LEU A 2 21.09 11.27 19.54
CA LEU A 2 20.18 10.23 20.06
C LEU A 2 18.75 10.26 19.45
N ALA A 3 18.20 11.46 19.22
CA ALA A 3 16.86 11.61 18.64
C ALA A 3 16.77 11.11 17.18
N ALA A 4 17.76 11.42 16.35
CA ALA A 4 17.81 10.98 14.95
C ALA A 4 17.99 9.46 14.83
N PHE A 5 18.76 8.84 15.73
CA PHE A 5 18.92 7.39 15.75
C PHE A 5 17.63 6.67 16.14
N ARG A 6 16.94 7.15 17.18
CA ARG A 6 15.63 6.62 17.60
C ARG A 6 14.58 6.76 16.48
N GLU A 7 14.56 7.89 15.79
CA GLU A 7 13.60 8.10 14.69
C GLU A 7 13.84 7.17 13.50
N VAL A 8 15.10 6.81 13.21
CA VAL A 8 15.43 5.80 12.19
C VAL A 8 14.99 4.40 12.62
N GLU A 9 15.24 4.03 13.88
CA GLU A 9 14.81 2.75 14.44
C GLU A 9 13.27 2.60 14.39
N ASP A 10 12.54 3.66 14.74
CA ASP A 10 11.07 3.71 14.66
C ASP A 10 10.57 3.53 13.22
N GLN A 11 11.22 4.15 12.23
CA GLN A 11 10.84 3.99 10.82
C GLN A 11 11.18 2.60 10.27
N LEU A 12 12.30 2.00 10.67
CA LEU A 12 12.63 0.62 10.29
C LEU A 12 11.62 -0.38 10.86
N SER A 13 11.23 -0.21 12.13
CA SER A 13 10.19 -1.02 12.76
C SER A 13 8.85 -0.85 12.03
N THR A 14 8.49 0.38 11.68
CA THR A 14 7.28 0.68 10.89
C THR A 14 7.30 -0.01 9.53
N LEU A 15 8.42 0.02 8.81
CA LEU A 15 8.57 -0.66 7.52
C LEU A 15 8.41 -2.18 7.66
N HIS A 16 8.98 -2.78 8.70
CA HIS A 16 8.86 -4.22 8.93
C HIS A 16 7.40 -4.65 9.13
N VAL A 17 6.64 -3.94 9.98
CA VAL A 17 5.22 -4.21 10.19
C VAL A 17 4.42 -4.02 8.90
N LEU A 18 4.73 -2.98 8.13
CA LEU A 18 4.05 -2.72 6.84
C LEU A 18 4.36 -3.79 5.78
N ASP A 19 5.54 -4.42 5.82
CA ASP A 19 5.89 -5.52 4.93
C ASP A 19 5.06 -6.76 5.24
N GLU A 20 4.85 -7.08 6.52
CA GLU A 20 3.94 -8.14 6.95
C GLU A 20 2.48 -7.84 6.56
N GLU A 21 2.02 -6.60 6.80
CA GLU A 21 0.68 -6.14 6.42
C GLU A 21 0.48 -6.26 4.90
N ALA A 22 1.49 -5.92 4.09
CA ALA A 22 1.45 -6.05 2.64
C ALA A 22 1.32 -7.50 2.18
N ALA A 23 2.04 -8.44 2.81
CA ALA A 23 1.96 -9.86 2.48
C ALA A 23 0.58 -10.44 2.79
N ILE A 24 0.00 -10.08 3.94
CA ILE A 24 -1.36 -10.47 4.31
C ILE A 24 -2.37 -9.88 3.33
N GLN A 25 -2.23 -8.59 2.99
CA GLN A 25 -3.15 -7.93 2.08
C GLN A 25 -3.07 -8.50 0.65
N ALA A 26 -1.88 -8.90 0.18
CA ALA A 26 -1.73 -9.59 -1.10
C ALA A 26 -2.52 -10.90 -1.15
N ASN A 27 -2.51 -11.67 -0.06
CA ASN A 27 -3.34 -12.87 0.06
C ASN A 27 -4.84 -12.54 0.05
N ALA A 28 -5.24 -11.44 0.69
CA ALA A 28 -6.63 -10.98 0.69
C ALA A 28 -7.11 -10.59 -0.72
N VAL A 29 -6.30 -9.85 -1.48
CA VAL A 29 -6.58 -9.52 -2.89
C VAL A 29 -6.78 -10.79 -3.71
N ALA A 30 -5.83 -11.72 -3.66
CA ALA A 30 -5.91 -12.98 -4.40
C ALA A 30 -7.12 -13.84 -3.98
N ALA A 31 -7.53 -13.80 -2.71
CA ALA A 31 -8.73 -14.48 -2.24
C ALA A 31 -10.01 -13.82 -2.79
N SER A 32 -10.10 -12.48 -2.78
CA SER A 32 -11.25 -11.77 -3.33
C SER A 32 -11.40 -11.91 -4.85
N GLU A 33 -10.29 -11.95 -5.60
CA GLU A 33 -10.30 -12.20 -7.05
C GLU A 33 -10.82 -13.61 -7.38
N ARG A 34 -10.41 -14.61 -6.60
CA ARG A 34 -10.95 -15.98 -6.71
C ARG A 34 -12.44 -16.03 -6.41
N SER A 35 -12.89 -15.33 -5.37
CA SER A 35 -14.33 -15.21 -5.02
C SER A 35 -15.13 -14.53 -6.13
N LEU A 36 -14.58 -13.46 -6.73
CA LEU A 36 -15.20 -12.78 -7.87
C LEU A 36 -15.30 -13.70 -9.10
N THR A 37 -14.26 -14.48 -9.38
CA THR A 37 -14.27 -15.48 -10.46
C THR A 37 -15.37 -16.53 -10.23
N LEU A 38 -15.49 -17.02 -8.99
CA LEU A 38 -16.53 -17.98 -8.62
C LEU A 38 -17.94 -17.38 -8.76
N ALA A 39 -18.16 -16.15 -8.30
CA ALA A 39 -19.43 -15.45 -8.43
C ALA A 39 -19.84 -15.27 -9.90
N ASN A 40 -18.89 -14.87 -10.75
CA ASN A 40 -19.11 -14.78 -12.20
C ASN A 40 -19.50 -16.12 -12.82
N ASN A 41 -18.81 -17.20 -12.45
CA ASN A 41 -19.11 -18.54 -12.96
C ASN A 41 -20.53 -19.00 -12.53
N ARG A 42 -20.91 -18.77 -11.28
CA ARG A 42 -22.25 -19.08 -10.78
C ARG A 42 -23.34 -18.27 -11.47
N TYR A 43 -23.10 -16.97 -11.69
CA TYR A 43 -24.05 -16.12 -12.41
C TYR A 43 -24.24 -16.57 -13.85
N ARG A 44 -23.13 -16.82 -14.57
CA ARG A 44 -23.17 -17.34 -15.96
C ARG A 44 -23.82 -18.72 -16.07
N GLY A 45 -23.66 -19.55 -15.04
CA GLY A 45 -24.33 -20.84 -14.92
C GLY A 45 -25.80 -20.76 -14.47
N GLY A 46 -26.34 -19.57 -14.20
CA GLY A 46 -27.71 -19.39 -13.73
C GLY A 46 -27.97 -19.84 -12.28
N VAL A 47 -26.91 -20.06 -11.50
CA VAL A 47 -26.97 -20.59 -10.12
C VAL A 47 -27.20 -19.48 -9.10
N THR A 48 -26.84 -18.23 -9.43
CA THR A 48 -26.98 -17.08 -8.53
C THR A 48 -27.36 -15.81 -9.28
N SER A 49 -27.82 -14.81 -8.53
CA SER A 49 -28.16 -13.49 -9.05
C SER A 49 -26.90 -12.65 -9.32
N TYR A 50 -27.01 -11.65 -10.20
CA TYR A 50 -25.91 -10.72 -10.48
C TYR A 50 -25.49 -9.89 -9.26
N PHE A 51 -26.34 -9.80 -8.23
CA PHE A 51 -26.02 -9.11 -6.99
C PHE A 51 -24.78 -9.70 -6.31
N GLU A 52 -24.63 -11.03 -6.29
CA GLU A 52 -23.43 -11.67 -5.71
C GLU A 52 -22.15 -11.30 -6.48
N VAL A 53 -22.24 -11.09 -7.79
CA VAL A 53 -21.10 -10.61 -8.60
C VAL A 53 -20.70 -9.21 -8.15
N ILE A 54 -21.66 -8.30 -8.01
CA ILE A 54 -21.39 -6.92 -7.57
C ILE A 54 -20.79 -6.91 -6.16
N THR A 55 -21.33 -7.70 -5.23
CA THR A 55 -20.78 -7.79 -3.87
C THR A 55 -19.34 -8.31 -3.89
N ALA A 56 -19.05 -9.32 -4.71
CA ALA A 56 -17.68 -9.85 -4.86
C ALA A 56 -16.73 -8.83 -5.51
N GLN A 57 -17.20 -8.05 -6.51
CA GLN A 57 -16.44 -6.96 -7.12
C GLN A 57 -16.11 -5.86 -6.11
N GLN A 58 -17.07 -5.46 -5.28
CA GLN A 58 -16.86 -4.46 -4.23
C GLN A 58 -15.81 -4.93 -3.22
N ALA A 59 -15.85 -6.20 -2.82
CA ALA A 59 -14.86 -6.77 -1.93
C ALA A 59 -13.45 -6.79 -2.56
N ALA A 60 -13.33 -7.19 -3.83
CA ALA A 60 -12.06 -7.17 -4.56
C ALA A 60 -11.48 -5.76 -4.65
N LEU A 61 -12.29 -4.78 -5.06
CA LEU A 61 -11.88 -3.38 -5.16
C LEU A 61 -11.47 -2.80 -3.80
N ALA A 62 -12.17 -3.15 -2.72
CA ALA A 62 -11.80 -2.72 -1.37
C ALA A 62 -10.42 -3.29 -0.97
N ASN A 63 -10.14 -4.55 -1.28
CA ASN A 63 -8.86 -5.18 -1.00
C ASN A 63 -7.71 -4.59 -1.83
N GLU A 64 -7.94 -4.30 -3.11
CA GLU A 64 -6.96 -3.61 -3.97
C GLU A 64 -6.62 -2.22 -3.43
N ARG A 65 -7.65 -1.44 -3.03
CA ARG A 65 -7.45 -0.12 -2.42
C ARG A 65 -6.65 -0.19 -1.12
N ALA A 66 -6.93 -1.18 -0.28
CA ALA A 66 -6.17 -1.40 0.95
C ALA A 66 -4.69 -1.71 0.64
N ALA A 67 -4.42 -2.53 -0.38
CA ALA A 67 -3.04 -2.81 -0.82
C ALA A 67 -2.31 -1.54 -1.27
N VAL A 68 -2.99 -0.68 -2.05
CA VAL A 68 -2.44 0.62 -2.47
C VAL A 68 -2.17 1.53 -1.26
N ASN A 69 -3.05 1.57 -0.27
CA ASN A 69 -2.84 2.37 0.94
C ASN A 69 -1.62 1.89 1.75
N ILE A 70 -1.41 0.57 1.85
CA ILE A 70 -0.22 0.00 2.48
C ILE A 70 1.05 0.40 1.70
N LEU A 71 1.01 0.36 0.37
CA LEU A 71 2.12 0.81 -0.47
C LEU A 71 2.47 2.28 -0.22
N ILE A 72 1.47 3.16 -0.14
CA ILE A 72 1.65 4.58 0.17
C ILE A 72 2.30 4.76 1.54
N ARG A 73 1.85 4.02 2.56
CA ARG A 73 2.45 4.06 3.91
C ARG A 73 3.92 3.61 3.90
N ARG A 74 4.27 2.58 3.13
CA ARG A 74 5.66 2.10 2.97
C ARG A 74 6.54 3.15 2.30
N MET A 75 6.04 3.81 1.24
CA MET A 75 6.74 4.90 0.58
C MET A 75 7.01 6.05 1.55
N ASN A 76 6.01 6.47 2.33
CA ASN A 76 6.16 7.53 3.32
C ASN A 76 7.18 7.18 4.41
N ALA A 77 7.14 5.96 4.96
CA ALA A 77 8.12 5.50 5.95
C ALA A 77 9.55 5.49 5.37
N THR A 78 9.70 5.08 4.11
CA THR A 78 10.99 5.13 3.40
C THR A 78 11.48 6.58 3.22
N LEU A 79 10.61 7.52 2.85
CA LEU A 79 10.97 8.94 2.74
C LEU A 79 11.40 9.53 4.09
N LEU A 80 10.74 9.17 5.19
CA LEU A 80 11.09 9.60 6.54
C LEU A 80 12.44 9.02 6.99
N LEU A 81 12.72 7.75 6.66
CA LEU A 81 14.01 7.12 6.91
C LEU A 81 15.14 7.86 6.16
N LEU A 82 14.95 8.17 4.88
CA LEU A 82 15.91 8.95 4.08
C LEU A 82 16.16 10.34 4.68
N LYS A 83 15.12 10.99 5.21
CA LYS A 83 15.23 12.29 5.90
C LYS A 83 16.01 12.18 7.22
N GLY A 84 15.74 11.15 8.03
CA GLY A 84 16.33 10.93 9.35
C GLY A 84 17.79 10.48 9.33
N LEU A 85 18.19 9.69 8.33
CA LEU A 85 19.56 9.19 8.16
C LEU A 85 20.59 10.25 7.72
N GLY A 86 20.14 11.47 7.45
CA GLY A 86 21.02 12.58 7.12
C GLY A 86 20.48 13.41 5.98
N GLY A 87 19.36 14.09 6.21
CA GLY A 87 18.87 15.17 5.36
C GLY A 87 19.93 16.27 5.14
N GLY A 88 20.89 16.00 4.26
CA GLY A 88 21.69 16.95 3.49
C GLY A 88 20.87 17.55 2.35
N TRP A 89 19.54 17.44 2.37
CA TRP A 89 18.67 18.29 1.55
C TRP A 89 18.57 19.66 2.20
N ASN A 90 19.64 20.43 2.05
CA ASN A 90 19.56 21.87 2.15
C ASN A 90 18.74 22.33 0.95
N VAL A 91 17.62 23.03 1.16
CA VAL A 91 16.84 23.68 0.09
C VAL A 91 17.73 24.60 -0.77
N SER A 92 18.90 25.02 -0.25
CA SER A 92 19.95 25.74 -0.98
C SER A 92 20.74 24.92 -2.01
N MET A 93 20.62 23.59 -2.03
CA MET A 93 21.25 22.69 -3.01
C MET A 93 20.29 22.30 -4.14
N LEU A 94 19.01 22.68 -4.05
CA LEU A 94 18.13 22.67 -5.21
C LEU A 94 18.69 23.71 -6.20
N PRO A 95 19.09 23.31 -7.43
CA PRO A 95 19.48 24.29 -8.43
C PRO A 95 18.30 25.24 -8.60
N ALA A 96 18.52 26.51 -8.32
CA ALA A 96 17.54 27.55 -8.61
C ALA A 96 17.19 27.39 -10.09
N ILE A 97 15.91 27.13 -10.38
CA ILE A 97 15.41 27.23 -11.74
C ILE A 97 15.71 28.66 -12.18
N SER A 98 16.74 28.81 -13.00
CA SER A 98 17.03 30.05 -13.70
C SER A 98 15.90 30.21 -14.70
N THR A 99 14.86 30.91 -14.27
CA THR A 99 13.86 31.45 -15.17
C THR A 99 14.59 32.44 -16.07
N ARG A 100 14.85 32.02 -17.31
CA ARG A 100 15.21 32.90 -18.42
C ARG A 100 14.01 32.99 -19.36
#